data_AF-A0A3D8P734-F1
#
_entry.id   AF-A0A3D8P734-F1
#
_cell.length_a   1.000
_cell.length_b   1.000
_cell.length_c   1.000
_cell.angle_alpha   90.00
_cell.angle_beta   90.00
_cell.angle_gamma   90.00
#
_symmetry.space_group_name_H-M   'P 1'
#
loop_
_entity.id
_entity.type
_entity.pdbx_description
1 polymer ?
#
loop_
_entity_poly.entity_id
_entity_poly.type
_entity_poly.pdbx_seq_one_letter_code
_entity_poly.pdbx_strand_id
1 'polypeptide(L)' 'MESALRAGSDDPGLRLIETVLWDGAGCPRIEGHLARLAASARALGWPCDG' A
#
# COMPACT_ATOMS: atom_id res chain seq x y z
N MET A 1 -16.84 4.84 -12.50
CA MET A 1 -16.54 5.40 -11.17
C MET A 1 -15.11 5.91 -11.24
N GLU A 2 -14.95 7.21 -11.44
CA GLU A 2 -13.63 7.84 -11.52
C GLU A 2 -13.10 7.95 -10.09
N SER A 3 -12.04 7.20 -9.77
CA SER A 3 -11.42 7.26 -8.45
C SER A 3 -10.60 8.55 -8.35
N ALA A 4 -10.70 9.26 -7.22
CA ALA A 4 -9.98 10.51 -6.91
C ALA A 4 -8.45 10.43 -7.10
N LEU A 5 -7.93 9.22 -7.29
CA LEU A 5 -6.56 8.90 -7.70
C LEU A 5 -6.11 9.58 -9.00
N ARG A 6 -6.97 9.93 -9.96
CA ARG A 6 -6.49 10.46 -11.27
C ARG A 6 -5.77 11.81 -11.18
N ALA A 7 -6.12 12.69 -10.25
CA ALA A 7 -5.48 14.00 -10.16
C ALA A 7 -4.08 13.95 -9.51
N GLY A 8 -3.79 12.92 -8.69
CA GLY A 8 -2.51 12.75 -8.00
C GLY A 8 -1.70 11.53 -8.48
N SER A 9 -2.19 10.79 -9.49
CA SER A 9 -1.57 9.54 -9.94
C SER A 9 -0.15 9.72 -10.48
N ASP A 10 0.14 10.89 -11.05
CA ASP A 10 1.45 11.25 -11.60
C ASP A 10 2.31 12.08 -10.62
N ASP A 11 1.87 12.26 -9.38
CA ASP A 11 2.65 12.98 -8.39
C ASP A 11 3.89 12.15 -8.00
N PRO A 12 5.12 12.70 -8.16
CA PRO A 12 6.35 11.95 -7.83
C PRO A 12 6.50 11.67 -6.33
N GLY A 13 5.73 12.37 -5.49
CA GLY A 13 5.57 12.16 -4.06
C GLY A 13 4.47 11.16 -3.69
N LEU A 14 3.71 10.61 -4.66
CA LEU A 14 2.69 9.60 -4.38
C LEU A 14 3.36 8.34 -3.78
N ARG A 15 2.75 7.81 -2.72
CA ARG A 15 3.20 6.60 -2.03
C ARG A 15 2.00 5.71 -1.73
N LEU A 16 2.23 4.40 -1.75
CA LEU A 16 1.33 3.45 -1.13
C LEU A 16 1.56 3.48 0.39
N ILE A 17 0.47 3.40 1.16
CA ILE A 17 0.52 3.35 2.61
C ILE A 17 -0.32 2.19 3.14
N GLU A 18 0.11 1.63 4.26
CA GLU A 18 -0.64 0.64 5.02
C GLU A 18 -0.68 1.11 6.48
N THR A 19 -1.88 1.25 7.03
CA THR A 19 -2.08 1.49 8.46
C THR A 19 -2.40 0.17 9.12
N VAL A 20 -1.56 -0.23 10.07
CA VAL A 20 -1.70 -1.51 10.81
C VAL A 20 -1.98 -1.26 12.28
N LEU A 21 -2.70 -2.18 12.92
CA LEU A 21 -2.92 -2.16 14.37
C LEU A 21 -1.72 -2.81 15.06
N TRP A 22 -1.13 -2.12 16.03
CA TRP A 22 -0.27 -2.73 17.05
C TRP A 22 -1.11 -3.05 18.28
N ASP A 23 -1.17 -4.32 18.68
CA ASP A 23 -2.01 -4.76 19.80
C ASP A 23 -1.28 -4.81 21.16
N GLY A 24 -0.01 -4.38 21.19
CA GLY A 24 0.85 -4.44 22.36
C GLY A 24 1.86 -5.60 22.32
N ALA A 25 1.66 -6.61 21.48
CA ALA A 25 2.57 -7.73 21.29
C ALA A 25 2.95 -7.97 19.82
N GLY A 26 2.07 -7.59 18.89
CA GLY A 26 2.27 -7.79 17.47
C GLY A 26 1.39 -6.88 16.61
N CYS A 27 1.48 -7.12 15.30
CA CYS A 27 0.56 -6.56 14.32
C CYS A 27 -0.36 -7.68 13.80
N PRO A 28 -1.57 -7.86 14.35
CA PRO A 28 -2.52 -8.81 13.80
C PRO A 28 -2.73 -8.57 12.30
N ARG A 29 -2.68 -9.64 11.51
CA ARG A 29 -2.83 -9.63 10.04
C ARG A 29 -1.74 -8.88 9.26
N ILE A 30 -0.55 -8.68 9.85
CA ILE A 30 0.56 -8.01 9.16
C ILE A 30 0.86 -8.61 7.78
N GLU A 31 0.84 -9.93 7.65
CA GLU A 31 1.08 -10.63 6.37
C GLU A 31 0.07 -10.21 5.29
N GLY A 32 -1.20 -10.01 5.66
CA GLY A 32 -2.23 -9.56 4.74
C GLY A 32 -2.03 -8.11 4.26
N HIS A 33 -1.58 -7.24 5.16
CA HIS A 33 -1.23 -5.86 4.82
C HIS A 33 -0.01 -5.80 3.89
N LEU A 34 1.04 -6.59 4.18
CA LEU A 34 2.22 -6.69 3.32
C LEU A 34 1.87 -7.26 1.94
N ALA A 35 1.06 -8.32 1.88
CA ALA A 35 0.59 -8.89 0.62
C ALA A 35 -0.21 -7.87 -0.21
N ARG A 36 -1.06 -7.07 0.44
CA ARG A 36 -1.81 -5.99 -0.23
C ARG A 36 -0.87 -4.91 -0.79
N LEU A 37 0.09 -4.46 0.02
CA LEU A 37 1.06 -3.45 -0.39
C LEU A 37 1.87 -3.91 -1.62
N ALA A 38 2.40 -5.14 -1.58
CA ALA A 38 3.16 -5.72 -2.68
C ALA A 38 2.31 -5.89 -3.95
N ALA A 39 1.06 -6.35 -3.80
CA ALA A 39 0.15 -6.49 -4.94
C ALA A 39 -0.19 -5.14 -5.58
N SER A 40 -0.44 -4.10 -4.77
CA SER A 40 -0.68 -2.75 -5.25
C SER A 40 0.56 -2.14 -5.92
N ALA A 41 1.76 -2.33 -5.36
CA ALA A 41 3.00 -1.89 -5.98
C ALA A 41 3.20 -2.56 -7.34
N ARG A 42 2.97 -3.87 -7.44
CA ARG A 42 3.03 -4.61 -8.71
C ARG A 42 2.03 -4.06 -9.74
N ALA A 43 0.81 -3.74 -9.32
CA ALA A 43 -0.21 -3.20 -10.21
C ALA A 43 0.14 -1.80 -10.75
N LEU A 44 0.92 -1.02 -9.99
CA LEU A 44 1.43 0.29 -10.39
C LEU A 44 2.80 0.22 -11.09
N GLY A 45 3.39 -0.97 -11.22
CA GLY A 45 4.73 -1.15 -11.77
C GLY A 45 5.85 -0.59 -10.86
N TRP A 46 5.57 -0.42 -9.57
CA TRP A 46 6.51 0.12 -8.61
C TRP A 46 7.34 -0.98 -7.96
N PRO A 47 8.63 -0.74 -7.68
CA PRO A 47 9.45 -1.69 -6.96
C PRO A 47 8.94 -1.85 -5.52
N CYS A 48 8.92 -3.09 -5.03
CA CYS A 48 8.61 -3.42 -3.65
C CYS A 48 9.40 -4.67 -3.29
N ASP A 49 10.25 -4.57 -2.28
CA ASP A 49 10.92 -5.73 -1.68
C ASP A 49 9.87 -6.48 -0.85
N GLY A 50 9.74 -7.79 -1.09
CA GLY A 50 8.79 -8.67 -0.42
C GLY A 50 9.48 -9.69 0.48
#